data_AF-A0A7M2XWA5-F1
#
_entry.id   AF-A0A7M2XWA5-F1
#
_cell.length_a   1.000
_cell.length_b   1.000
_cell.length_c   1.000
_cell.angle_alpha   90.00
_cell.angle_beta   90.00
_cell.angle_gamma   90.00
#
_symmetry.space_group_name_H-M   'P 1'
#
loop_
_entity.id
_entity.type
_entity.pdbx_description
1 polymer ?
#
loop_
_entity_poly.entity_id
_entity_poly.type
_entity_poly.pdbx_seq_one_letter_code
_entity_poly.pdbx_strand_id
1 'polypeptide(L)'
;MHTPTDKTELDLVAAVLLVVPEATTITLELADFTETPTWDTMVVLTMGKYAALDALELDADVIAAFSAAHPPTVRYVIDVDAALTAPLTPPIPLPLLTPTSEPIRIPRAAS
;
A
#
# COMPACT_ATOMS: atom_id res chain seq x y z
N MET A 1 2.63 -11.10 12.51
CA MET A 1 2.09 -10.12 11.56
C MET A 1 1.60 -8.95 12.38
N HIS A 2 2.06 -7.74 12.08
CA HIS A 2 1.62 -6.51 12.74
C HIS A 2 1.34 -5.43 11.70
N THR A 3 0.53 -4.44 12.09
CA THR A 3 0.29 -3.23 11.29
C THR A 3 1.48 -2.29 11.36
N PRO A 4 1.81 -1.53 10.30
CA PRO A 4 2.89 -0.55 10.34
C PRO A 4 2.73 0.45 11.48
N THR A 5 3.78 0.67 12.25
CA THR A 5 3.82 1.52 13.45
C THR A 5 4.78 2.69 13.34
N ASP A 6 5.76 2.64 12.45
CA ASP A 6 6.75 3.71 12.26
C ASP A 6 6.90 4.13 10.79
N LYS A 7 7.61 5.24 10.59
CA LYS A 7 7.82 5.88 9.28
C LYS A 7 8.52 4.95 8.29
N THR A 8 9.48 4.15 8.72
CA THR A 8 10.28 3.28 7.85
C THR A 8 9.48 2.06 7.40
N GLU A 9 8.65 1.49 8.29
CA GLU A 9 7.67 0.46 7.93
C GLU A 9 6.65 1.00 6.91
N LEU A 10 6.14 2.23 7.12
CA LEU A 10 5.21 2.87 6.18
C LEU A 10 5.84 3.14 4.81
N ASP A 11 7.09 3.61 4.77
CA ASP A 11 7.82 3.86 3.52
C ASP A 11 8.07 2.56 2.75
N LEU A 12 8.41 1.47 3.45
CA LEU A 12 8.54 0.14 2.86
C LEU A 12 7.22 -0.35 2.27
N VAL A 13 6.11 -0.21 3.01
CA VAL A 13 4.76 -0.57 2.53
C VAL A 13 4.38 0.24 1.30
N ALA A 14 4.64 1.56 1.31
CA ALA A 14 4.37 2.43 0.18
C ALA A 14 5.18 2.01 -1.07
N ALA A 15 6.46 1.71 -0.91
CA ALA A 15 7.31 1.23 -2.00
C ALA A 15 6.80 -0.09 -2.60
N VAL A 16 6.37 -1.03 -1.74
CA VAL A 16 5.75 -2.28 -2.20
C VAL A 16 4.46 -2.01 -2.96
N LEU A 17 3.55 -1.19 -2.43
CA LEU A 17 2.26 -0.90 -3.06
C LEU A 17 2.37 -0.20 -4.41
N LEU A 18 3.48 0.49 -4.71
CA LEU A 18 3.75 1.03 -6.04
C LEU A 18 3.97 -0.05 -7.09
N VAL A 19 4.51 -1.21 -6.71
CA VAL A 19 4.81 -2.33 -7.62
C VAL A 19 3.72 -3.39 -7.57
N VAL A 20 3.23 -3.70 -6.37
CA VAL A 20 2.22 -4.72 -6.08
C VAL A 20 1.04 -4.05 -5.34
N PRO A 21 0.15 -3.35 -6.06
CA PRO A 21 -0.93 -2.56 -5.44
C PRO A 21 -1.97 -3.43 -4.71
N GLU A 22 -2.01 -4.72 -5.01
CA GLU A 22 -2.90 -5.69 -4.35
C GLU A 22 -2.23 -6.44 -3.18
N ALA A 23 -1.02 -6.03 -2.75
CA ALA A 23 -0.32 -6.64 -1.64
C ALA A 23 -1.13 -6.49 -0.34
N THR A 24 -1.43 -7.61 0.30
CA THR A 24 -2.11 -7.66 1.61
C THR A 24 -1.13 -7.96 2.74
N THR A 25 0.02 -8.54 2.41
CA THR A 25 1.05 -8.90 3.39
C THR A 25 2.43 -8.76 2.78
N ILE A 26 3.37 -8.23 3.57
CA ILE A 26 4.78 -8.15 3.21
C ILE A 26 5.56 -8.97 4.23
N THR A 27 6.33 -9.93 3.75
CA THR A 27 7.21 -10.78 4.56
C THR A 27 8.64 -10.52 4.14
N LEU A 28 9.48 -10.08 5.06
CA LEU A 28 10.93 -10.09 4.88
C LEU A 28 11.45 -11.35 5.57
N GLU A 29 12.10 -12.23 4.82
CA GLU A 29 12.58 -13.52 5.32
C GLU A 29 13.99 -13.77 4.83
N LEU A 30 14.80 -14.46 5.63
CA LEU A 30 16.13 -14.89 5.19
C LEU A 30 16.02 -15.83 3.99
N ALA A 31 16.83 -15.59 2.95
CA ALA A 31 16.98 -16.52 1.83
C ALA A 31 17.49 -17.88 2.28
N ASP A 32 18.44 -17.87 3.22
CA ASP A 32 19.10 -19.05 3.77
C ASP A 32 19.23 -18.93 5.29
N PHE A 33 19.17 -20.07 5.99
CA PHE A 33 19.37 -20.08 7.44
C PHE A 33 20.83 -19.77 7.79
N THR A 34 21.06 -18.60 8.38
CA THR A 34 22.36 -18.15 8.88
C THR A 34 22.32 -18.00 10.40
N GLU A 35 23.42 -18.33 11.09
CA GLU A 35 23.54 -18.17 12.55
C GLU A 35 23.37 -16.71 12.99
N THR A 36 23.76 -15.74 12.14
CA THR A 36 23.54 -14.31 12.37
C THR A 36 22.78 -13.71 11.18
N PRO A 37 21.51 -13.31 11.34
CA PRO A 37 20.74 -12.72 10.25
C PRO A 37 21.31 -11.36 9.84
N THR A 38 21.34 -11.08 8.54
CA THR A 38 21.74 -9.78 7.99
C THR A 38 20.72 -9.31 6.94
N TRP A 39 20.57 -8.00 6.78
CA TRP A 39 19.65 -7.45 5.78
C TRP A 39 20.02 -7.82 4.35
N ASP A 40 21.32 -7.99 4.06
CA ASP A 40 21.81 -8.45 2.75
C ASP A 40 21.35 -9.88 2.38
N THR A 41 21.01 -10.69 3.37
CA THR A 41 20.51 -12.06 3.19
C THR A 41 19.00 -12.17 3.20
N MET A 42 18.27 -11.05 3.38
CA MET A 42 16.81 -11.05 3.45
C MET A 42 16.19 -10.79 2.09
N VAL A 43 15.15 -11.54 1.78
CA VAL A 43 14.32 -11.40 0.59
C VAL A 43 12.99 -10.79 1.02
N VAL A 44 12.52 -9.82 0.23
CA VAL A 44 11.18 -9.26 0.39
C VAL A 44 10.21 -10.11 -0.42
N LEU A 45 9.27 -10.72 0.28
CA LEU A 45 8.18 -11.51 -0.27
C LEU A 45 6.89 -10.73 -0.07
N THR A 46 6.05 -10.69 -1.10
CA THR A 46 4.74 -10.07 -1.02
C THR A 46 3.68 -11.13 -1.27
N MET A 47 2.55 -11.00 -0.58
CA MET A 47 1.38 -11.82 -0.82
C MET A 47 0.24 -10.90 -1.23
N GLY A 48 -0.26 -11.09 -2.44
CA GLY A 48 -1.43 -10.38 -2.96
C GLY A 48 -2.74 -11.10 -2.68
N LYS A 49 -3.83 -10.53 -3.22
CA LYS A 49 -5.20 -11.07 -3.13
C LYS A 49 -5.37 -12.55 -3.50
N TYR A 50 -4.47 -13.07 -4.35
CA TYR A 50 -4.49 -14.47 -4.81
C TYR A 50 -3.60 -15.41 -4.00
N ALA A 51 -3.06 -14.94 -2.86
CA ALA A 51 -2.17 -15.69 -1.97
C ALA A 51 -0.89 -16.24 -2.65
N ALA A 52 -0.53 -15.72 -3.81
CA ALA A 52 0.75 -16.02 -4.45
C ALA A 52 1.87 -15.27 -3.71
N LEU A 53 2.96 -15.98 -3.40
CA LEU A 53 4.18 -15.40 -2.86
C LEU A 53 5.08 -14.98 -4.03
N ASP A 54 5.31 -13.68 -4.14
CA ASP A 54 6.20 -13.11 -5.15
C ASP A 54 7.37 -12.40 -4.48
N ALA A 55 8.58 -12.74 -4.92
CA ALA A 55 9.79 -12.04 -4.50
C ALA A 55 9.87 -10.69 -5.20
N LEU A 56 10.16 -9.64 -4.43
CA LEU A 56 10.23 -8.28 -4.90
C LEU A 56 11.59 -7.67 -4.54
N GLU A 57 12.24 -7.06 -5.53
CA GLU A 57 13.41 -6.23 -5.29
C GLU A 57 12.94 -4.80 -4.97
N LEU A 58 13.33 -4.30 -3.80
CA LEU A 58 13.04 -2.93 -3.37
C LEU A 58 14.25 -2.03 -3.55
N ASP A 59 13.99 -0.72 -3.59
CA ASP A 59 15.04 0.29 -3.64
C ASP A 59 15.98 0.18 -2.42
N ALA A 60 17.28 0.24 -2.68
CA ALA A 60 18.32 0.11 -1.67
C ALA A 60 18.19 1.18 -0.56
N ASP A 61 17.72 2.39 -0.88
CA ASP A 61 17.54 3.46 0.09
C ASP A 61 16.39 3.16 1.06
N VAL A 62 15.32 2.51 0.58
CA VAL A 62 14.17 2.08 1.41
C VAL A 62 14.61 0.97 2.36
N ILE A 63 15.37 -0.01 1.86
CA ILE A 63 15.92 -1.09 2.68
C ILE A 63 16.93 -0.53 3.71
N ALA A 64 17.79 0.40 3.31
CA ALA A 64 18.73 1.04 4.21
C ALA A 64 18.03 1.80 5.34
N ALA A 65 17.01 2.60 5.03
CA ALA A 65 16.22 3.32 6.03
C ALA A 65 15.51 2.38 7.00
N PHE A 66 14.91 1.30 6.49
CA PHE A 66 14.28 0.26 7.30
C PHE A 66 15.30 -0.43 8.22
N SER A 67 16.43 -0.87 7.65
CA SER A 67 17.48 -1.59 8.38
C SER A 67 18.12 -0.78 9.51
N ALA A 68 18.15 0.54 9.38
CA ALA A 68 18.68 1.44 10.40
C ALA A 68 17.77 1.53 11.63
N ALA A 69 16.45 1.34 11.45
CA ALA A 69 15.46 1.39 12.52
C ALA A 69 15.14 -0.01 13.09
N HIS A 70 15.34 -1.07 12.31
CA HIS A 70 14.93 -2.42 12.64
C HIS A 70 16.10 -3.41 12.59
N PRO A 71 16.38 -4.15 13.69
CA PRO A 71 17.40 -5.18 13.67
C PRO A 71 16.96 -6.34 12.75
N PRO A 72 17.91 -6.98 12.04
CA PRO A 72 17.60 -8.13 11.20
C PRO A 72 17.11 -9.32 12.05
N THR A 73 16.16 -10.07 11.52
CA THR A 73 15.55 -11.23 12.16
C THR A 73 15.36 -12.35 11.13
N VAL A 74 15.05 -13.56 11.56
CA VAL A 74 14.77 -14.68 10.66
C VAL A 74 13.58 -14.38 9.74
N ARG A 75 12.54 -13.74 10.32
CA ARG A 75 11.32 -13.40 9.60
C ARG A 75 10.63 -12.19 10.21
N TYR A 76 10.22 -11.26 9.35
CA TYR A 76 9.51 -10.04 9.69
C TYR A 76 8.25 -9.96 8.82
N VAL A 77 7.07 -9.73 9.42
CA VAL A 77 5.80 -9.80 8.67
C VAL A 77 4.91 -8.61 8.99
N ILE A 78 4.61 -7.83 7.95
CA ILE A 78 3.77 -6.63 7.99
C ILE A 78 2.43 -6.92 7.32
N ASP A 79 1.35 -6.54 8.00
CA ASP A 79 -0.01 -6.53 7.45
C ASP A 79 -0.25 -5.23 6.70
N VAL A 80 -0.73 -5.31 5.46
CA VAL A 80 -1.05 -4.12 4.65
C VAL A 80 -2.54 -3.87 4.74
N ASP A 81 -2.91 -2.92 5.61
CA ASP A 81 -4.32 -2.57 5.83
C ASP A 81 -4.95 -1.98 4.56
N ALA A 82 -6.23 -2.29 4.33
CA ALA A 82 -6.98 -1.79 3.18
C ALA A 82 -7.03 -0.24 3.13
N ALA A 83 -6.96 0.45 4.26
CA ALA A 83 -6.87 1.91 4.33
C ALA A 83 -5.55 2.45 3.74
N LEU A 84 -4.46 1.68 3.78
CA LEU A 84 -3.19 2.04 3.15
C LEU A 84 -3.20 1.85 1.63
N THR A 85 -4.13 1.03 1.12
CA THR A 85 -4.35 0.80 -0.33
C THR A 85 -5.35 1.79 -0.96
N ALA A 86 -6.06 2.57 -0.13
CA ALA A 86 -7.05 3.54 -0.55
C ALA A 86 -6.47 4.97 -0.53
N PRO A 87 -5.58 5.36 -1.48
CA PRO A 87 -6.03 5.62 -2.84
C PRO A 87 -4.94 5.41 -3.92
N LEU A 88 -4.89 4.23 -4.54
CA LEU A 88 -4.41 4.06 -5.93
C LEU A 88 -5.58 3.86 -6.92
N THR A 89 -6.81 3.77 -6.40
CA THR A 89 -8.04 3.68 -7.18
C THR A 89 -8.55 5.10 -7.48
N PRO A 90 -8.84 5.48 -8.74
CA PRO A 90 -9.46 6.76 -9.03
C PRO A 90 -10.76 6.89 -8.22
N PRO A 91 -11.09 8.10 -7.73
CA PRO A 91 -12.27 8.29 -6.90
C PRO A 91 -13.51 7.81 -7.64
N ILE A 92 -14.33 7.03 -6.93
CA ILE A 92 -15.67 6.60 -7.30
C ILE A 92 -16.39 7.78 -7.99
N PRO A 93 -16.97 7.62 -9.19
CA PRO A 93 -17.78 8.67 -9.77
C PRO A 93 -18.95 8.93 -8.83
N LEU A 94 -18.89 10.05 -8.11
CA LEU A 94 -20.02 10.59 -7.38
C LEU A 94 -21.20 10.70 -8.36
N PRO A 95 -22.42 10.32 -7.98
CA PRO A 95 -23.57 10.56 -8.84
C PRO A 95 -23.65 12.06 -9.11
N LEU A 96 -23.54 12.43 -10.40
CA LEU A 96 -23.79 13.78 -10.86
C LEU A 96 -25.15 14.19 -10.31
N LEU A 97 -25.16 15.13 -9.36
CA LEU A 97 -26.36 15.86 -9.01
C LEU A 97 -26.82 16.52 -10.31
N THR A 98 -27.83 15.93 -10.94
CA THR A 98 -28.50 16.52 -12.08
C THR A 98 -28.91 17.94 -11.68
N PRO A 99 -28.56 18.98 -12.45
CA PRO A 99 -29.06 20.30 -12.16
C PRO A 99 -30.58 20.24 -12.27
N THR A 100 -31.28 20.44 -11.15
CA THR A 100 -32.72 20.71 -11.17
C THR A 100 -32.90 22.00 -11.94
N SER A 101 -33.17 21.88 -13.24
CA SER A 101 -33.61 22.98 -14.07
C SER A 101 -35.04 23.30 -13.63
N GLU A 102 -35.20 24.19 -12.65
CA GLU A 102 -36.49 24.82 -12.41
C GLU A 102 -36.88 25.60 -13.67
N PRO A 103 -38.06 25.33 -14.27
CA PRO A 103 -38.55 26.18 -15.35
C PRO A 103 -38.96 27.53 -14.75
N ILE A 104 -38.20 28.57 -15.08
CA ILE A 104 -38.55 29.96 -14.80
C ILE A 104 -39.93 30.24 -15.43
N ARG A 105 -40.96 30.41 -14.60
CA ARG A 105 -42.28 30.89 -15.08
C ARG A 105 -42.16 32.37 -15.43
N ILE A 106 -42.18 32.67 -16.72
CA ILE A 106 -42.31 34.03 -17.24
C ILE A 106 -43.78 34.47 -17.05
N PRO A 107 -44.07 35.58 -16.35
CA PRO A 107 -45.43 36.11 -16.33
C PRO A 107 -45.78 36.71 -17.71
N ARG A 108 -46.83 36.17 -18.32
CA ARG A 108 -47.41 36.68 -19.57
C ARG A 108 -48.08 38.03 -19.30
N ALA A 109 -47.61 39.07 -19.98
CA ALA A 109 -48.26 40.38 -19.99
C ALA A 109 -49.66 40.27 -20.62
N ALA A 110 -50.67 40.83 -19.96
CA ALA A 110 -51.98 41.07 -20.53
C ALA A 110 -51.97 42.41 -21.27
N SER A 111 -52.45 42.39 -22.52
CA SER A 111 -52.81 43.58 -23.30
C SER A 111 -54.14 44.16 -22.83
#